data_AF-A0A437Q2V7-F1
#
_entry.id   AF-A0A437Q2V7-F1
#
_cell.length_a   1.000
_cell.length_b   1.000
_cell.length_c   1.000
_cell.angle_alpha   90.00
_cell.angle_beta   90.00
_cell.angle_gamma   90.00
#
_symmetry.space_group_name_H-M   'P 1'
#
loop_
_entity.id
_entity.type
_entity.pdbx_description
1 polymer ?
#
loop_
_entity_poly.entity_id
_entity_poly.type
_entity_poly.pdbx_seq_one_letter_code
_entity_poly.pdbx_strand_id
1 'polypeptide(L)'
;MLAAQTGVLVAQQMQISDLQVQRQIPGPAGPTGPAGPAGPAGLPGPRGLTGSAGRDGQDAVGTTVIPTQDSTAPVQLTETEAHAHCQIVADQAYPSNSNSGDKSLDSITNAYSATMNEKTFKQCMDEQGYPQ
;
A
#
# COMPACT_ATOMS: atom_id res chain seq x y z
N MET A 1 42.67 52.37 47.18
CA MET A 1 41.62 52.25 46.13
C MET A 1 41.95 51.23 45.02
N LEU A 2 43.05 50.47 45.08
CA LEU A 2 43.39 49.47 44.03
C LEU A 2 42.89 48.04 44.35
N ALA A 3 42.84 47.65 45.63
CA ALA A 3 42.41 46.29 46.04
C ALA A 3 40.91 46.02 45.86
N ALA A 4 40.07 47.06 45.84
CA ALA A 4 38.63 46.91 45.62
C ALA A 4 38.30 46.69 44.13
N GLN A 5 39.05 47.31 43.22
CA GLN A 5 38.84 47.16 41.78
C GLN A 5 39.22 45.76 41.29
N THR A 6 40.25 45.14 41.87
CA THR A 6 40.66 43.76 41.54
C THR A 6 39.63 42.72 41.99
N GLY A 7 39.00 42.90 43.15
CA GLY A 7 37.96 42.00 43.65
C GLY A 7 36.70 42.00 42.78
N VAL A 8 36.27 43.18 42.31
CA VAL A 8 35.10 43.32 41.42
C VAL A 8 35.36 42.66 40.07
N LEU A 9 36.56 42.81 39.51
CA LEU A 9 36.91 42.21 38.22
C LEU A 9 36.93 40.68 38.29
N VAL A 10 37.44 40.10 39.38
CA VAL A 10 37.43 38.65 39.61
C VAL A 10 36.02 38.11 39.79
N ALA A 11 35.16 38.82 40.53
CA ALA A 11 33.76 38.45 40.68
C ALA A 11 33.00 38.48 39.33
N GLN A 12 33.23 39.53 38.53
CA GLN A 12 32.64 39.66 37.20
C GLN A 12 33.15 38.59 36.23
N GLN A 13 34.43 38.21 36.31
CA GLN A 13 35.01 37.15 35.48
C GLN A 13 34.37 35.78 35.77
N MET A 14 34.06 35.48 37.03
CA MET A 14 33.37 34.24 37.42
C MET A 14 31.95 34.20 36.86
N GLN A 15 31.20 35.30 36.92
CA GLN A 15 29.85 35.38 36.36
C GLN A 15 29.82 35.17 34.84
N ILE A 16 30.84 35.66 34.12
CA ILE A 16 30.97 35.45 32.68
C ILE A 16 31.28 33.98 32.37
N SER A 17 32.14 33.34 33.15
CA SER A 17 32.48 31.93 32.96
C SER A 17 31.28 31.00 33.20
N ASP A 18 30.46 31.24 34.21
CA ASP A 18 29.22 30.48 34.43
C ASP A 18 28.24 30.58 33.25
N LEU A 19 28.06 31.79 32.70
CA LEU A 19 27.22 32.00 31.52
C LEU A 19 27.78 31.30 30.27
N GLN A 20 29.09 31.27 30.10
CA GLN A 20 29.75 30.57 29.00
C GLN A 20 29.54 29.05 29.09
N VAL A 21 29.67 28.48 30.29
CA VAL A 21 29.40 27.06 30.52
C VAL A 21 27.94 26.74 30.22
N GLN A 22 27.00 27.56 30.68
CA GLN A 22 25.57 27.36 30.45
C GLN A 22 25.17 27.45 28.96
N ARG A 23 25.91 28.20 28.14
CA ARG A 23 25.71 28.29 26.69
C ARG A 23 26.24 27.09 25.91
N GLN A 24 27.15 26.30 26.49
CA GLN A 24 27.77 25.14 25.83
C GLN A 24 27.02 23.84 26.10
N ILE A 25 26.02 23.84 26.99
CA ILE A 25 25.18 22.67 27.25
C ILE A 25 24.16 22.56 26.10
N PRO A 26 24.20 21.48 25.29
CA PRO A 26 23.15 21.24 24.31
C PRO A 26 21.80 21.18 25.00
N GLY A 27 20.77 21.77 24.38
CA GLY A 27 19.41 21.69 24.89
C GLY A 27 18.92 20.24 24.98
N PRO A 28 17.85 19.98 25.75
CA PRO A 28 17.23 18.66 25.77
C PRO A 28 16.82 18.25 24.35
N ALA A 29 16.80 16.94 24.10
CA ALA A 29 16.24 16.41 22.87
C ALA A 29 14.79 16.90 22.69
N GLY A 30 14.42 17.18 21.44
CA GLY A 30 13.03 17.54 21.12
C GLY A 30 12.05 16.41 21.45
N PRO A 31 10.75 16.72 21.61
CA PRO A 31 9.74 15.68 21.81
C PRO A 31 9.69 14.72 20.62
N THR A 32 9.26 13.48 20.87
CA THR A 32 8.92 12.54 19.80
C THR A 32 7.83 13.12 18.91
N GLY A 33 7.94 12.91 17.60
CA GLY A 33 6.91 13.33 16.65
C GLY A 33 5.56 12.63 16.89
N PRO A 34 4.46 13.16 16.33
CA PRO A 34 3.16 12.53 16.42
C PRO A 34 3.16 11.14 15.77
N ALA A 35 2.21 10.28 16.17
CA ALA A 35 1.95 9.02 15.49
C ALA A 35 1.57 9.26 14.02
N GLY A 36 1.96 8.34 13.14
CA GLY A 36 1.57 8.36 11.74
C GLY A 36 0.05 8.19 11.54
N PRO A 37 -0.47 8.53 10.35
CA PRO A 37 -1.88 8.31 10.02
C PRO A 37 -2.24 6.81 10.07
N ALA A 38 -3.52 6.51 10.28
CA ALA A 38 -4.02 5.15 10.14
C ALA A 38 -3.80 4.63 8.72
N GLY A 39 -3.56 3.31 8.60
CA GLY A 39 -3.47 2.65 7.30
C GLY A 39 -4.79 2.71 6.52
N PRO A 40 -4.76 2.50 5.20
CA PRO A 40 -5.97 2.45 4.38
C PRO A 40 -6.88 1.30 4.82
N ALA A 41 -8.19 1.45 4.58
CA ALA A 41 -9.16 0.38 4.80
C ALA A 41 -8.80 -0.87 3.97
N GLY A 42 -9.11 -2.04 4.51
CA GLY A 42 -8.98 -3.29 3.77
C GLY A 42 -9.90 -3.31 2.53
N LEU A 43 -9.52 -4.10 1.53
CA LEU A 43 -10.31 -4.26 0.31
C LEU A 43 -11.71 -4.82 0.65
N PRO A 44 -12.75 -4.42 -0.10
CA PRO A 44 -14.04 -5.10 -0.04
C PRO A 44 -13.87 -6.60 -0.26
N GLY A 45 -14.63 -7.41 0.47
CA GLY A 45 -14.68 -8.85 0.23
C GLY A 45 -15.09 -9.16 -1.22
N PRO A 46 -14.69 -10.32 -1.76
CA PRO A 46 -15.06 -10.71 -3.11
C PRO A 46 -16.58 -10.71 -3.29
N ARG A 47 -17.05 -10.33 -4.48
CA ARG A 47 -18.47 -10.42 -4.84
C ARG A 47 -18.90 -11.89 -4.72
N GLY A 48 -20.00 -12.14 -4.00
CA GLY A 48 -20.60 -13.48 -3.94
C GLY A 48 -20.93 -13.99 -5.34
N LEU A 49 -20.72 -15.29 -5.57
CA LEU A 49 -21.02 -15.92 -6.85
C LEU A 49 -22.51 -15.72 -7.20
N THR A 50 -22.78 -15.41 -8.47
CA THR A 50 -24.16 -15.34 -8.99
C THR A 50 -24.86 -16.68 -8.75
N GLY A 51 -26.05 -16.64 -8.15
CA GLY A 51 -26.86 -17.84 -7.92
C GLY A 51 -27.16 -18.57 -9.23
N SER A 52 -27.19 -19.90 -9.19
CA SER A 52 -27.43 -20.73 -10.37
C SER A 52 -28.73 -20.34 -11.08
N ALA A 53 -28.69 -20.27 -12.41
CA ALA A 53 -29.90 -20.16 -13.23
C ALA A 53 -30.90 -21.27 -12.84
N GLY A 54 -32.18 -20.89 -12.73
CA GLY A 54 -33.26 -21.83 -12.43
C GLY A 54 -33.27 -22.99 -13.42
N ARG A 55 -33.55 -24.20 -12.96
CA ARG A 55 -33.67 -25.37 -13.82
C ARG A 55 -34.83 -25.15 -14.79
N ASP A 56 -34.52 -24.91 -16.05
CA ASP A 56 -35.54 -24.81 -17.09
C ASP A 56 -36.24 -26.17 -17.27
N GLY A 57 -37.57 -26.09 -17.28
CA GLY A 57 -38.47 -27.22 -17.34
C GLY A 57 -38.24 -28.06 -18.59
N GLN A 58 -38.16 -29.36 -18.39
CA GLN A 58 -38.11 -30.33 -19.48
C GLN A 58 -39.39 -30.28 -20.32
N ASP A 59 -39.21 -30.65 -21.59
CA ASP A 59 -40.21 -31.14 -22.55
C ASP A 59 -40.81 -30.10 -23.52
N ALA A 60 -40.13 -29.92 -24.66
CA ALA A 60 -40.81 -29.84 -25.96
C ALA A 60 -39.88 -30.31 -27.09
N VAL A 61 -40.21 -31.48 -27.62
CA VAL A 61 -39.66 -32.11 -28.84
C VAL A 61 -39.81 -31.17 -30.04
N GLY A 62 -38.71 -30.89 -30.76
CA GLY A 62 -38.76 -30.10 -31.99
C GLY A 62 -37.40 -29.76 -32.60
N THR A 63 -36.74 -30.75 -33.18
CA THR A 63 -35.84 -30.69 -34.36
C THR A 63 -34.95 -29.45 -34.55
N THR A 64 -33.64 -29.57 -34.28
CA THR A 64 -32.52 -29.09 -35.13
C THR A 64 -31.21 -29.75 -34.65
N VAL A 65 -30.33 -30.05 -35.60
CA VAL A 65 -29.26 -31.06 -35.59
C VAL A 65 -27.95 -30.53 -34.96
N ILE A 66 -27.50 -31.15 -33.83
CA ILE A 66 -26.16 -31.73 -33.47
C ILE A 66 -24.87 -30.86 -33.60
N PRO A 67 -23.79 -31.01 -32.77
CA PRO A 67 -23.52 -31.86 -31.57
C PRO A 67 -23.15 -31.00 -30.31
N THR A 68 -23.01 -31.44 -29.06
CA THR A 68 -23.11 -32.69 -28.30
C THR A 68 -23.24 -32.27 -26.83
N GLN A 69 -24.18 -32.89 -26.10
CA GLN A 69 -24.04 -33.06 -24.66
C GLN A 69 -22.78 -33.88 -24.40
N ASP A 70 -21.79 -33.30 -23.72
CA ASP A 70 -20.80 -34.02 -22.91
C ASP A 70 -20.14 -32.97 -22.00
N SER A 71 -20.50 -32.92 -20.73
CA SER A 71 -19.69 -33.50 -19.64
C SER A 71 -18.36 -32.77 -19.42
N THR A 72 -18.18 -32.29 -18.19
CA THR A 72 -16.85 -32.16 -17.54
C THR A 72 -15.78 -31.34 -18.27
N ALA A 73 -15.87 -30.01 -18.22
CA ALA A 73 -14.66 -29.18 -18.29
C ALA A 73 -14.91 -27.80 -17.64
N PRO A 74 -14.00 -27.29 -16.78
CA PRO A 74 -13.98 -25.87 -16.48
C PRO A 74 -13.91 -25.12 -17.81
N VAL A 75 -14.60 -23.98 -17.94
CA VAL A 75 -14.30 -23.04 -19.03
C VAL A 75 -12.89 -22.55 -18.74
N GLN A 76 -11.90 -23.27 -19.27
CA GLN A 76 -10.50 -22.88 -19.22
C GLN A 76 -10.45 -21.60 -20.06
N LEU A 77 -10.37 -20.43 -19.42
CA LEU A 77 -9.86 -19.26 -20.12
C LEU A 77 -8.52 -19.71 -20.75
N THR A 78 -8.26 -19.34 -21.99
CA THR A 78 -6.90 -19.58 -22.52
C THR A 78 -5.90 -18.83 -21.64
N GLU A 79 -4.67 -19.33 -21.53
CA GLU A 79 -3.62 -18.72 -20.68
C GLU A 79 -3.48 -17.20 -20.93
N THR A 80 -3.63 -16.80 -22.19
CA THR A 80 -3.63 -15.39 -22.63
C THR A 80 -4.82 -14.58 -22.12
N GLU A 81 -6.02 -15.17 -22.10
CA GLU A 81 -7.23 -14.49 -21.61
C GLU A 81 -7.25 -14.39 -20.08
N ALA A 82 -6.73 -15.41 -19.39
CA ALA A 82 -6.54 -15.39 -17.94
C ALA A 82 -5.52 -14.32 -17.52
N HIS A 83 -4.38 -14.23 -18.23
CA HIS A 83 -3.40 -13.16 -18.04
C HIS A 83 -4.03 -11.78 -18.22
N ALA A 84 -4.72 -11.55 -19.34
CA ALA A 84 -5.35 -10.26 -19.63
C ALA A 84 -6.39 -9.89 -18.56
N HIS A 85 -7.19 -10.87 -18.10
CA HIS A 85 -8.17 -10.65 -17.04
C HIS A 85 -7.49 -10.29 -15.71
N CYS A 86 -6.52 -11.09 -15.25
CA CYS A 86 -5.85 -10.87 -13.99
C CYS A 86 -5.00 -9.59 -13.99
N GLN A 87 -4.45 -9.20 -15.13
CA GLN A 87 -3.73 -7.94 -15.28
C GLN A 87 -4.67 -6.74 -15.14
N ILE A 88 -5.87 -6.79 -15.74
CA ILE A 88 -6.90 -5.76 -15.55
C ILE A 88 -7.34 -5.68 -14.08
N VAL A 89 -7.51 -6.83 -13.41
CA VAL A 89 -7.89 -6.87 -11.99
C VAL A 89 -6.80 -6.23 -11.11
N ALA A 90 -5.54 -6.54 -11.37
CA ALA A 90 -4.41 -5.98 -10.63
C ALA A 90 -4.25 -4.46 -10.86
N ASP A 91 -4.39 -3.99 -12.10
CA ASP A 91 -4.26 -2.57 -12.45
C ASP A 91 -5.41 -1.72 -11.88
N GLN A 92 -6.62 -2.28 -11.84
CA GLN A 92 -7.78 -1.62 -11.22
C GLN A 92 -7.65 -1.55 -9.70
N ALA A 93 -7.09 -2.58 -9.07
CA ALA A 93 -6.89 -2.60 -7.63
C ALA A 93 -5.75 -1.68 -7.18
N TYR A 94 -4.68 -1.58 -7.97
CA TYR A 94 -3.47 -0.83 -7.62
C TYR A 94 -2.94 0.00 -8.79
N PRO A 95 -3.51 1.19 -9.05
CA PRO A 95 -3.02 2.09 -10.08
C PRO A 95 -1.66 2.69 -9.70
N SER A 96 -0.74 2.75 -10.67
CA SER A 96 0.63 3.26 -10.50
C SER A 96 0.81 4.70 -11.02
N ASN A 97 -0.16 5.58 -10.75
CA ASN A 97 -0.19 6.95 -11.27
C ASN A 97 -0.19 8.03 -10.19
N SER A 98 0.42 7.78 -9.02
CA SER A 98 0.49 8.78 -7.97
C SER A 98 1.23 10.04 -8.44
N ASN A 99 0.60 11.19 -8.19
CA ASN A 99 1.11 12.53 -8.47
C ASN A 99 0.66 13.47 -7.36
N SER A 100 1.28 13.31 -6.20
CA SER A 100 1.07 14.09 -4.99
C SER A 100 1.87 15.40 -4.99
N GLY A 101 2.73 15.64 -5.99
CA GLY A 101 3.64 16.79 -6.05
C GLY A 101 4.90 16.63 -5.19
N ASP A 102 4.99 15.55 -4.41
CA ASP A 102 6.19 15.12 -3.68
C ASP A 102 6.73 13.85 -4.33
N LYS A 103 7.91 13.96 -4.95
CA LYS A 103 8.56 12.84 -5.65
C LYS A 103 8.89 11.67 -4.73
N SER A 104 9.14 11.91 -3.45
CA SER A 104 9.42 10.85 -2.47
C SER A 104 8.16 10.06 -2.18
N LEU A 105 7.03 10.75 -1.98
CA LEU A 105 5.74 10.08 -1.78
C LEU A 105 5.30 9.36 -3.06
N ASP A 106 5.43 10.00 -4.22
CA ASP A 106 5.10 9.39 -5.51
C ASP A 106 5.92 8.12 -5.76
N SER A 107 7.23 8.16 -5.45
CA SER A 107 8.09 6.99 -5.60
C SER A 107 7.70 5.85 -4.66
N ILE A 108 7.39 6.14 -3.40
CA ILE A 108 7.03 5.12 -2.42
C ILE A 108 5.66 4.53 -2.77
N THR A 109 4.69 5.37 -3.12
CA THR A 109 3.34 4.94 -3.48
C THR A 109 3.34 4.14 -4.77
N ASN A 110 4.07 4.56 -5.80
CA ASN A 110 4.15 3.79 -7.04
C ASN A 110 4.90 2.45 -6.84
N ALA A 111 5.97 2.42 -6.02
CA ALA A 111 6.66 1.18 -5.70
C ALA A 111 5.78 0.20 -4.91
N TYR A 112 4.98 0.72 -3.96
CA TYR A 112 4.01 -0.07 -3.22
C TYR A 112 2.90 -0.60 -4.14
N SER A 113 2.30 0.26 -4.97
CA SER A 113 1.25 -0.14 -5.93
C SER A 113 1.77 -1.21 -6.90
N ALA A 114 2.99 -1.07 -7.42
CA ALA A 114 3.59 -2.08 -8.30
C ALA A 114 3.77 -3.44 -7.59
N THR A 115 4.24 -3.42 -6.35
CA THR A 115 4.42 -4.65 -5.55
C THR A 115 3.08 -5.34 -5.28
N MET A 116 2.03 -4.57 -4.99
CA MET A 116 0.70 -5.12 -4.70
C MET A 116 -0.05 -5.55 -5.97
N ASN A 117 0.17 -4.86 -7.08
CA ASN A 117 -0.32 -5.25 -8.40
C ASN A 117 0.22 -6.65 -8.76
N GLU A 118 1.53 -6.88 -8.64
CA GLU A 118 2.14 -8.19 -8.93
C GLU A 118 1.58 -9.30 -8.03
N LYS A 119 1.40 -9.04 -6.73
CA LYS A 119 0.80 -10.02 -5.80
C LYS A 119 -0.65 -10.35 -6.15
N THR A 120 -1.42 -9.34 -6.52
CA THR A 120 -2.83 -9.49 -6.91
C THR A 120 -2.94 -10.28 -8.21
N PHE A 121 -2.06 -10.00 -9.17
CA PHE A 121 -1.95 -10.77 -10.39
C PHE A 121 -1.67 -12.26 -10.11
N LYS A 122 -0.66 -12.55 -9.28
CA LYS A 122 -0.30 -13.93 -8.92
C LYS A 122 -1.45 -14.65 -8.22
N GLN A 123 -2.08 -14.00 -7.24
CA GLN A 123 -3.21 -14.59 -6.54
C GLN A 123 -4.38 -14.88 -7.48
N CYS A 124 -4.69 -13.97 -8.42
CA CYS A 124 -5.75 -14.18 -9.41
C CYS A 124 -5.45 -15.39 -10.32
N MET A 125 -4.22 -15.51 -10.79
CA MET A 125 -3.80 -16.63 -11.64
C MET A 125 -3.78 -17.97 -10.86
N ASP A 126 -3.39 -17.96 -9.58
CA ASP A 126 -3.42 -19.13 -8.69
C ASP A 126 -4.87 -19.60 -8.41
N GLU A 127 -5.80 -18.65 -8.17
CA GLU A 127 -7.23 -18.95 -7.96
C GLU A 127 -7.91 -19.53 -9.20
N GLN A 128 -7.42 -19.15 -10.39
CA GLN A 128 -7.90 -19.67 -11.68
C GLN A 128 -7.22 -21.00 -12.06
N GLY A 129 -6.24 -21.47 -11.27
CA GLY A 129 -5.56 -22.75 -11.48
C GLY A 129 -4.46 -22.73 -12.54
N TYR A 130 -3.94 -21.55 -12.90
CA TYR A 130 -2.88 -21.40 -13.89
C TYR A 130 -1.55 -21.09 -13.17
N PRO A 131 -0.50 -21.93 -13.32
CA PRO A 131 0.81 -21.64 -12.75
C PRO A 131 1.44 -20.41 -13.43
N GLN A 132 2.09 -19.56 -12.63
CA GLN A 132 2.83 -18.35 -13.05
C GLN A 132 4.14 -18.67 -13.75
#